data_AF-A0A2V7JNF0-F1
#
_entry.id   AF-A0A2V7JNF0-F1
#
_cell.length_a   1.000
_cell.length_b   1.000
_cell.length_c   1.000
_cell.angle_alpha   90.00
_cell.angle_beta   90.00
_cell.angle_gamma   90.00
#
_symmetry.space_group_name_H-M   'P 1'
#
loop_
_entity.id
_entity.type
_entity.pdbx_description
1 polymer ?
#
loop_
_entity_poly.entity_id
_entity_poly.type
_entity_poly.pdbx_seq_one_letter_code
_entity_poly.pdbx_strand_id
1 'polypeptide(L)'
;MDGGKEGLRGFFHYGMQPLLPRWATTALRAARGNQSLRASMQRTTPPWIDDRFVRQHSLTERFAALGPEGQPGPSAVEREAQFYLTHQFFARVNAKMAGFALDHGVELRSPLLDRRIVRFALSRPAEERNNAGDHKRLLRAAMHGLLPESVLAPRPAKTGTLTSYFAQHMRNEGLQLLTQLLPATALADAGIIDSTELARAVTRYRNEGAAYPHAESLYCTLQAESWLSARLTVGMSVRPRRTRGHAL
;
A
#
# COMPACT_ATOMS: atom_id res chain seq x y z
N MET A 1 7.16 -6.93 12.51
CA MET A 1 6.90 -7.75 11.32
C MET A 1 8.14 -7.71 10.43
N ASP A 2 9.13 -8.56 10.69
CA ASP A 2 10.34 -8.67 9.87
C ASP A 2 10.73 -10.13 9.54
N GLY A 3 10.01 -11.14 10.07
CA GLY A 3 10.36 -12.56 9.90
C GLY A 3 10.31 -13.10 8.47
N GLY A 4 9.77 -12.34 7.51
CA GLY A 4 9.79 -12.72 6.08
C GLY A 4 11.08 -12.37 5.34
N LYS A 5 11.97 -11.56 5.94
CA LYS A 5 13.25 -11.14 5.34
C LYS A 5 14.44 -11.98 5.81
N GLU A 6 14.25 -12.81 6.83
CA GLU A 6 15.30 -13.61 7.42
C GLU A 6 15.56 -14.90 6.63
N GLY A 7 16.80 -15.38 6.66
CA GLY A 7 17.23 -16.60 5.97
C GLY A 7 17.49 -16.45 4.46
N LEU A 8 17.99 -17.52 3.85
CA LEU A 8 18.44 -17.55 2.45
C LEU A 8 17.35 -17.14 1.45
N ARG A 9 16.10 -17.52 1.72
CA ARG A 9 14.95 -17.17 0.86
C ARG A 9 14.64 -15.67 0.91
N GLY A 10 14.70 -15.07 2.10
CA GLY A 10 14.54 -13.63 2.29
C GLY A 10 15.68 -12.86 1.62
N PHE A 11 16.92 -13.27 1.86
CA PHE A 11 18.10 -12.68 1.21
C PHE A 11 18.02 -12.77 -0.32
N PHE A 12 17.64 -13.92 -0.87
CA PHE A 12 17.46 -14.05 -2.31
C PHE A 12 16.37 -13.10 -2.82
N HIS A 13 15.19 -13.10 -2.19
CA HIS A 13 14.04 -12.32 -2.67
C HIS A 13 14.22 -10.80 -2.54
N TYR A 14 14.81 -10.32 -1.44
CA TYR A 14 14.97 -8.90 -1.15
C TYR A 14 16.34 -8.34 -1.54
N GLY A 15 17.39 -9.17 -1.53
CA GLY A 15 18.77 -8.75 -1.80
C GLY A 15 19.24 -9.07 -3.22
N MET A 16 19.03 -10.30 -3.69
CA MET A 16 19.55 -10.73 -5.00
C MET A 16 18.59 -10.50 -6.16
N GLN A 17 17.32 -10.88 -6.00
CA GLN A 17 16.32 -10.87 -7.07
C GLN A 17 16.13 -9.47 -7.70
N PRO A 18 16.11 -8.35 -6.95
CA PRO A 18 15.97 -7.02 -7.53
C PRO A 18 17.19 -6.56 -8.35
N LEU A 19 18.36 -7.17 -8.11
CA LEU A 19 19.62 -6.89 -8.81
C LEU A 19 19.78 -7.73 -10.08
N LEU A 20 18.91 -8.72 -10.31
CA LEU A 20 19.00 -9.57 -11.47
C LEU A 20 18.75 -8.76 -12.76
N PRO A 21 19.60 -8.91 -13.78
CA PRO A 21 19.37 -8.28 -15.07
C PRO A 21 18.10 -8.86 -15.72
N ARG A 22 17.47 -8.08 -16.62
CA ARG A 22 16.19 -8.44 -17.25
C ARG A 22 16.19 -9.83 -17.89
N TRP A 23 17.29 -10.20 -18.55
CA TRP A 23 17.43 -11.53 -19.17
C TRP A 23 17.38 -12.65 -18.11
N ALA A 24 18.05 -12.48 -16.97
CA ALA A 24 18.08 -13.47 -15.90
C ALA A 24 16.70 -13.60 -15.24
N THR A 25 16.00 -12.49 -15.03
CA THR A 25 14.61 -12.52 -14.56
C THR A 25 13.67 -13.24 -15.55
N THR A 26 13.91 -13.07 -16.85
CA THR A 26 13.12 -13.71 -17.92
C THR A 26 13.40 -15.21 -17.98
N ALA A 27 14.66 -15.62 -17.91
CA ALA A 27 15.06 -17.02 -17.86
C ALA A 27 14.49 -17.75 -16.62
N LEU A 28 14.56 -17.11 -15.45
CA LEU A 28 13.97 -17.66 -14.22
C LEU A 28 12.44 -17.77 -14.29
N ARG A 29 11.75 -16.82 -14.94
CA ARG A 29 10.30 -16.93 -15.20
C ARG A 29 10.01 -18.12 -16.11
N ALA A 30 10.74 -18.26 -17.22
CA ALA A 30 10.58 -19.39 -18.13
C ALA A 30 10.81 -20.74 -17.43
N ALA A 31 11.86 -20.86 -16.62
CA ALA A 31 12.15 -22.06 -15.83
C ALA A 31 11.08 -22.40 -14.78
N ARG A 32 10.31 -21.41 -14.32
CA ARG A 32 9.19 -21.58 -13.37
C ARG A 32 7.82 -21.69 -14.06
N GLY A 33 7.77 -22.12 -15.32
CA GLY A 33 6.51 -22.27 -16.04
C GLY A 33 5.83 -20.93 -16.32
N ASN A 34 6.61 -19.89 -16.61
CA ASN A 34 6.17 -18.52 -16.87
C ASN A 34 5.44 -17.85 -15.68
N GLN A 35 5.60 -18.38 -14.47
CA GLN A 35 5.10 -17.73 -13.26
C GLN A 35 5.88 -16.44 -13.01
N SER A 36 5.14 -15.36 -12.72
CA SER A 36 5.71 -14.09 -12.33
C SER A 36 6.62 -14.25 -11.11
N LEU A 37 7.90 -13.90 -11.26
CA LEU A 37 8.75 -13.66 -10.10
C LEU A 37 8.21 -12.42 -9.40
N ARG A 38 7.46 -12.65 -8.33
CA ARG A 38 6.93 -11.58 -7.48
C ARG A 38 8.08 -10.67 -7.10
N ALA A 39 7.93 -9.39 -7.36
CA ALA A 39 8.97 -8.46 -6.97
C ALA A 39 8.84 -8.07 -5.49
N SER A 40 9.95 -7.63 -4.88
CA SER A 40 10.04 -7.44 -3.44
C SER A 40 9.05 -6.40 -2.89
N MET A 41 8.69 -5.41 -3.71
CA MET A 41 7.71 -4.37 -3.37
C MET A 41 6.36 -4.57 -4.09
N GLN A 42 6.18 -5.66 -4.82
CA GLN A 42 4.94 -5.92 -5.52
C GLN A 42 3.81 -6.22 -4.53
N ARG A 43 2.78 -5.37 -4.57
CA ARG A 43 1.53 -5.59 -3.83
C ARG A 43 0.86 -6.86 -4.32
N THR A 44 0.37 -7.66 -3.38
CA THR A 44 -0.47 -8.82 -3.67
C THR A 44 -1.93 -8.46 -3.65
N THR A 45 -2.67 -9.08 -4.56
CA THR A 45 -4.12 -9.15 -4.46
C THR A 45 -4.50 -9.86 -3.16
N PRO A 46 -5.42 -9.30 -2.36
CA PRO A 46 -5.96 -9.98 -1.19
C PRO A 46 -6.67 -11.29 -1.59
N PRO A 47 -6.62 -12.34 -0.77
CA PRO A 47 -7.15 -13.66 -1.12
C PRO A 47 -8.68 -13.71 -1.29
N TRP A 48 -9.39 -12.68 -0.82
CA TRP A 48 -10.85 -12.57 -0.96
C TRP A 48 -11.30 -11.75 -2.17
N ILE A 49 -10.40 -11.25 -3.01
CA ILE A 49 -10.81 -10.68 -4.31
C ILE A 49 -11.14 -11.85 -5.23
N ASP A 50 -12.31 -11.81 -5.88
CA ASP A 50 -12.77 -12.90 -6.75
C ASP A 50 -11.77 -13.12 -7.89
N ASP A 51 -11.34 -14.37 -8.06
CA ASP A 51 -10.35 -14.78 -9.06
C ASP A 51 -10.76 -14.44 -10.50
N ARG A 52 -12.07 -14.46 -10.81
CA ARG A 52 -12.59 -14.04 -12.12
C ARG A 52 -12.40 -12.54 -12.29
N PHE A 53 -12.66 -11.74 -11.26
CA PHE A 53 -12.42 -10.31 -11.28
C PHE A 53 -10.94 -9.98 -11.46
N VAL A 54 -10.05 -10.71 -10.76
CA VAL A 54 -8.59 -10.58 -10.92
C VAL A 54 -8.17 -10.79 -12.37
N ARG A 55 -8.65 -11.86 -13.02
CA ARG A 55 -8.33 -12.19 -14.41
C ARG A 55 -8.95 -11.18 -15.39
N GLN A 56 -10.24 -10.89 -15.25
CA GLN A 56 -10.99 -10.00 -16.13
C GLN A 56 -10.40 -8.58 -16.17
N HIS A 57 -9.86 -8.11 -15.05
CA HIS A 57 -9.30 -6.77 -14.94
C HIS A 57 -7.77 -6.73 -14.87
N SER A 58 -7.11 -7.88 -15.11
CA SER A 58 -5.65 -8.03 -15.11
C SER A 58 -4.99 -7.37 -13.89
N LEU A 59 -5.53 -7.60 -12.69
CA LEU A 59 -5.11 -6.86 -11.50
C LEU A 59 -3.65 -7.13 -11.13
N THR A 60 -3.18 -8.36 -11.33
CA THR A 60 -1.80 -8.75 -11.05
C THR A 60 -0.82 -7.96 -11.93
N GLU A 61 -1.12 -7.86 -13.23
CA GLU A 61 -0.34 -7.12 -14.21
C GLU A 61 -0.36 -5.63 -13.91
N ARG A 62 -1.53 -5.08 -13.53
CA ARG A 62 -1.67 -3.67 -13.15
C ARG A 62 -0.88 -3.35 -11.88
N PHE A 63 -0.88 -4.22 -10.87
CA PHE A 63 -0.05 -4.02 -9.68
C PHE A 63 1.44 -4.10 -9.99
N ALA A 64 1.86 -5.00 -10.90
CA ALA A 64 3.25 -5.06 -11.34
C ALA A 64 3.65 -3.79 -12.11
N ALA A 65 2.80 -3.32 -13.03
CA ALA A 65 3.08 -2.13 -13.85
C ALA A 65 3.11 -0.84 -13.02
N LEU A 66 2.26 -0.74 -11.99
CA LEU A 66 2.23 0.41 -11.09
C LEU A 66 3.30 0.34 -9.98
N GLY A 67 3.90 -0.83 -9.77
CA GLY A 67 4.96 -1.01 -8.79
C GLY A 67 6.29 -0.36 -9.20
N PRO A 68 7.29 -0.36 -8.30
CA PRO A 68 8.65 0.09 -8.58
C PRO A 68 9.25 -0.57 -9.83
N GLU A 69 9.01 -1.86 -10.06
CA GLU A 69 9.61 -2.60 -11.15
C GLU A 69 9.08 -2.20 -12.54
N GLY A 70 7.88 -1.61 -12.58
CA GLY A 70 7.29 -1.02 -13.78
C GLY A 70 7.81 0.39 -14.10
N GLN A 71 8.58 1.01 -13.21
CA GLN A 71 9.08 2.37 -13.41
C GLN A 71 10.31 2.40 -14.35
N PRO A 72 10.53 3.52 -15.05
CA PRO A 72 11.77 3.73 -15.80
C PRO A 72 12.96 3.88 -14.84
N GLY A 73 14.14 3.40 -15.26
CA GLY A 73 15.38 3.57 -14.50
C GLY A 73 16.35 2.39 -14.66
N PRO A 74 17.66 2.64 -14.83
CA PRO A 74 18.64 1.59 -15.00
C PRO A 74 18.82 0.72 -13.74
N SER A 75 18.74 1.31 -12.55
CA SER A 75 18.87 0.59 -11.27
C SER A 75 17.52 0.38 -10.54
N ALA A 76 17.49 -0.59 -9.63
CA ALA A 76 16.32 -0.80 -8.75
C ALA A 76 16.02 0.41 -7.86
N VAL A 77 17.07 1.11 -7.41
CA VAL A 77 16.95 2.31 -6.56
C VAL A 77 16.34 3.49 -7.31
N GLU A 78 16.74 3.72 -8.56
CA GLU A 78 16.14 4.79 -9.37
C GLU A 78 14.68 4.49 -9.68
N ARG A 79 14.37 3.23 -10.00
CA ARG A 79 12.99 2.79 -10.22
C ARG A 79 12.10 2.99 -8.98
N GLU A 80 12.61 2.65 -7.80
CA GLU A 80 11.95 2.95 -6.54
C GLU A 80 11.76 4.45 -6.31
N ALA A 81 12.79 5.27 -6.56
CA ALA A 81 12.70 6.71 -6.45
C ALA A 81 11.63 7.29 -7.40
N GLN A 82 11.59 6.83 -8.65
CA GLN A 82 10.55 7.20 -9.61
C GLN A 82 9.16 6.82 -9.09
N PHE A 83 8.99 5.62 -8.57
CA PHE A 83 7.72 5.18 -7.99
C PHE A 83 7.23 6.11 -6.89
N TYR A 84 8.07 6.48 -5.91
CA TYR A 84 7.65 7.37 -4.84
C TYR A 84 7.31 8.79 -5.32
N LEU A 85 7.93 9.27 -6.41
CA LEU A 85 7.74 10.62 -6.93
C LEU A 85 6.56 10.73 -7.89
N THR A 86 6.27 9.69 -8.68
CA THR A 86 5.29 9.75 -9.77
C THR A 86 4.00 9.01 -9.45
N HIS A 87 4.02 8.07 -8.50
CA HIS A 87 2.85 7.26 -8.23
C HIS A 87 1.75 8.06 -7.51
N GLN A 88 0.56 8.09 -8.12
CA GLN A 88 -0.62 8.84 -7.66
C GLN A 88 -1.04 8.57 -6.21
N PHE A 89 -0.69 7.41 -5.64
CA PHE A 89 -1.02 7.04 -4.26
C PHE A 89 -0.49 8.08 -3.26
N PHE A 90 0.77 8.50 -3.37
CA PHE A 90 1.40 9.37 -2.37
C PHE A 90 0.79 10.77 -2.37
N ALA A 91 0.58 11.35 -3.55
CA ALA A 91 -0.08 12.64 -3.68
C ALA A 91 -1.51 12.61 -3.12
N ARG A 92 -2.27 11.53 -3.39
CA ARG A 92 -3.63 11.37 -2.87
C ARG A 92 -3.67 11.23 -1.35
N VAL A 93 -2.78 10.42 -0.77
CA VAL A 93 -2.69 10.26 0.69
C VAL A 93 -2.35 11.59 1.34
N ASN A 94 -1.34 12.31 0.83
CA ASN A 94 -0.96 13.62 1.37
C ASN A 94 -2.11 14.64 1.29
N ALA A 95 -2.82 14.71 0.16
CA ALA A 95 -3.95 15.61 0.00
C ALA A 95 -5.11 15.26 0.96
N LYS A 96 -5.38 13.97 1.19
CA LYS A 96 -6.40 13.52 2.14
C LYS A 96 -6.03 13.83 3.58
N MET A 97 -4.77 13.59 3.97
CA MET A 97 -4.28 13.94 5.30
C MET A 97 -4.34 15.45 5.54
N ALA A 98 -3.94 16.25 4.54
CA ALA A 98 -4.02 17.71 4.61
C ALA A 98 -5.47 18.19 4.76
N GLY A 99 -6.41 17.64 3.98
CA GLY A 99 -7.83 17.96 4.10
C GLY A 99 -8.38 17.66 5.50
N PHE A 100 -8.14 16.44 6.00
CA PHE A 100 -8.55 16.06 7.36
C PHE A 100 -7.99 17.01 8.44
N ALA A 101 -6.71 17.39 8.34
CA ALA A 101 -6.12 18.32 9.30
C ALA A 101 -6.74 19.73 9.21
N LEU A 102 -7.01 20.20 7.98
CA LEU A 102 -7.62 21.52 7.75
C LEU A 102 -9.06 21.59 8.27
N ASP A 103 -9.82 20.50 8.19
CA ASP A 103 -11.16 20.40 8.80
C ASP A 103 -11.12 20.64 10.33
N HIS A 104 -9.95 20.42 10.95
CA HIS A 104 -9.67 20.70 12.36
C HIS A 104 -8.84 21.99 12.58
N GLY A 105 -8.72 22.85 11.56
CA GLY A 105 -7.96 24.11 11.65
C GLY A 105 -6.44 23.93 11.71
N VAL A 106 -5.93 22.75 11.34
CA VAL A 106 -4.50 22.42 11.37
C VAL A 106 -3.93 22.37 9.96
N GLU A 107 -2.84 23.11 9.72
CA GLU A 107 -2.10 23.02 8.46
C GLU A 107 -0.93 22.01 8.57
N LEU A 108 -0.99 20.92 7.80
CA LEU A 108 0.13 19.99 7.70
C LEU A 108 1.20 20.50 6.72
N ARG A 109 2.43 20.64 7.23
CA ARG A 109 3.62 20.95 6.43
C ARG A 109 4.54 19.75 6.40
N SER A 110 5.13 19.47 5.23
CA SER A 110 6.10 18.38 5.04
C SER A 110 7.44 18.94 4.53
N PRO A 111 8.30 19.49 5.39
CA PRO A 111 9.52 20.17 4.97
C PRO A 111 10.45 19.31 4.10
N LEU A 112 10.55 18.01 4.39
CA LEU A 112 11.38 17.08 3.60
C LEU A 112 10.87 16.84 2.17
N LEU A 113 9.62 17.22 1.86
CA LEU A 113 9.06 17.19 0.50
C LEU A 113 9.29 18.51 -0.26
N ASP A 114 10.03 19.47 0.30
CA ASP A 114 10.45 20.65 -0.44
C ASP A 114 11.25 20.24 -1.68
N ARG A 115 10.91 20.83 -2.83
CA ARG A 115 11.52 20.54 -4.13
C ARG A 115 13.04 20.67 -4.12
N ARG A 116 13.62 21.57 -3.31
CA ARG A 116 15.07 21.75 -3.16
C ARG A 116 15.70 20.57 -2.45
N ILE A 117 15.08 20.11 -1.35
CA ILE A 117 15.56 18.95 -0.57
C ILE A 117 15.45 17.67 -1.40
N VAL A 118 14.33 17.47 -2.08
CA VAL A 118 14.13 16.30 -2.96
C VAL A 118 15.17 16.28 -4.08
N ARG A 119 15.40 17.41 -4.77
CA ARG A 119 16.42 17.49 -5.83
C ARG A 119 17.83 17.24 -5.31
N PHE A 120 18.17 17.82 -4.16
CA PHE A 120 19.44 17.54 -3.50
C PHE A 120 19.59 16.05 -3.21
N ALA A 121 18.61 15.42 -2.56
CA ALA A 121 18.64 14.00 -2.22
C ALA A 121 18.74 13.08 -3.45
N LEU A 122 18.12 13.44 -4.57
CA LEU A 122 18.22 12.69 -5.83
C LEU A 122 19.57 12.87 -6.55
N SER A 123 20.26 13.98 -6.32
CA SER A 123 21.59 14.23 -6.89
C SER A 123 22.72 13.49 -6.18
N ARG A 124 22.46 12.96 -4.98
CA ARG A 124 23.46 12.23 -4.18
C ARG A 124 23.44 10.74 -4.48
N PRO A 125 24.60 10.05 -4.39
CA PRO A 125 24.66 8.59 -4.40
C PRO A 125 23.67 7.96 -3.41
N ALA A 126 23.10 6.82 -3.77
CA ALA A 126 22.09 6.15 -2.95
C ALA A 126 22.67 5.67 -1.61
N GLU A 127 23.94 5.30 -1.60
CA GLU A 127 24.72 4.76 -0.48
C GLU A 127 24.92 5.79 0.63
N GLU A 128 24.89 7.09 0.27
CA GLU A 128 24.89 8.20 1.23
C GLU A 128 23.56 8.29 1.99
N ARG A 129 22.46 7.81 1.40
CA ARG A 129 21.14 7.82 2.03
C ARG A 129 20.86 6.53 2.79
N ASN A 130 21.24 5.39 2.23
CA ASN A 130 21.01 4.05 2.79
C ASN A 130 22.20 3.12 2.52
N ASN A 131 22.67 2.38 3.52
CA ASN A 131 23.70 1.34 3.33
C ASN A 131 23.50 0.19 4.32
N ALA A 132 23.37 -1.05 3.85
CA ALA A 132 23.38 -2.28 4.67
C ALA A 132 22.58 -2.20 6.00
N GLY A 133 21.31 -1.77 5.93
CA GLY A 133 20.43 -1.63 7.11
C GLY A 133 20.56 -0.30 7.85
N ASP A 134 21.57 0.50 7.52
CA ASP A 134 21.71 1.86 7.98
C ASP A 134 20.91 2.83 7.08
N HIS A 135 19.71 3.21 7.55
CA HIS A 135 18.76 4.04 6.82
C HIS A 135 18.81 5.51 7.24
N LYS A 136 18.58 6.43 6.29
CA LYS A 136 18.56 7.90 6.54
C LYS A 136 19.93 8.44 6.98
N ARG A 137 21.02 7.84 6.51
CA ARG A 137 22.41 8.17 6.93
C ARG A 137 22.72 9.65 6.75
N LEU A 138 22.53 10.17 5.54
CA LEU A 138 22.71 11.58 5.21
C LEU A 138 21.86 12.51 6.10
N LEU A 139 20.61 12.14 6.38
CA LEU A 139 19.74 12.95 7.24
C LEU A 139 20.22 12.97 8.69
N ARG A 140 20.67 11.83 9.23
CA ARG A 140 21.19 11.79 10.61
C ARG A 140 22.52 12.53 10.73
N ALA A 141 23.40 12.40 9.73
CA ALA A 141 24.64 13.18 9.67
C ALA A 141 24.36 14.69 9.65
N ALA A 142 23.38 15.14 8.87
CA ALA A 142 22.98 16.55 8.81
C ALA A 142 22.42 17.10 10.13
N MET A 143 21.92 16.23 11.01
CA MET A 143 21.35 16.59 12.30
C MET A 143 22.33 16.45 13.49
N HIS A 144 23.55 15.97 13.24
CA HIS A 144 24.57 15.85 14.27
C HIS A 144 24.88 17.23 14.88
N GLY A 145 24.95 17.31 16.20
CA GLY A 145 25.09 18.57 16.94
C GLY A 145 23.80 19.41 17.06
N LEU A 146 22.72 19.05 16.34
CA LEU A 146 21.39 19.66 16.48
C LEU A 146 20.42 18.80 17.30
N LEU A 147 20.59 17.47 17.26
CA LEU A 147 19.80 16.50 18.02
C LEU A 147 20.70 15.68 18.95
N PRO A 148 20.16 15.17 20.07
CA PRO A 148 20.91 14.25 20.93
C PRO A 148 21.34 12.98 20.19
N GLU A 149 22.53 12.46 20.49
CA GLU A 149 23.05 11.22 19.88
C GLU A 149 22.11 10.03 20.07
N SER A 150 21.36 9.97 21.18
CA SER A 150 20.36 8.93 21.41
C SER A 150 19.21 8.92 20.40
N VAL A 151 18.89 10.07 19.79
CA VAL A 151 17.87 10.20 18.72
C VAL A 151 18.45 9.81 17.36
N LEU A 152 19.73 10.09 17.15
CA LEU A 152 20.47 9.79 15.91
C LEU A 152 20.95 8.34 15.83
N ALA A 153 21.05 7.65 16.96
CA ALA A 153 21.43 6.25 17.03
C ALA A 153 20.48 5.37 16.19
N PRO A 154 21.00 4.38 15.44
CA PRO A 154 20.18 3.37 14.79
C PRO A 154 19.26 2.70 15.81
N ARG A 155 17.99 2.53 15.44
CA ARG A 155 17.00 1.87 16.29
C ARG A 155 16.73 0.46 15.77
N PRO A 156 16.65 -0.54 16.66
CA PRO A 156 16.36 -1.92 16.27
C PRO A 156 14.93 -2.09 15.74
N ALA A 157 14.01 -1.25 16.18
CA ALA A 157 12.63 -1.24 15.72
C ALA A 157 12.09 0.18 15.56
N LYS A 158 11.17 0.35 14.60
CA LYS A 158 10.42 1.59 14.44
C LYS A 158 9.36 1.67 15.54
N THR A 159 9.31 2.80 16.25
CA THR A 159 8.27 3.10 17.25
C THR A 159 7.25 4.08 16.67
N GLY A 160 6.01 4.07 17.19
CA GLY A 160 4.97 5.02 16.79
C GLY A 160 4.60 4.98 15.31
N THR A 161 4.68 3.80 14.68
CA THR A 161 4.38 3.69 13.25
C THR A 161 2.89 3.85 12.97
N LEU A 162 2.54 4.43 11.82
CA LEU A 162 1.15 4.47 11.36
C LEU A 162 0.54 3.06 11.31
N THR A 163 1.31 2.06 10.88
CA THR A 163 0.89 0.65 10.85
C THR A 163 0.50 0.12 12.22
N SER A 164 1.22 0.47 13.30
CA SER A 164 0.85 0.06 14.66
C SER A 164 -0.43 0.73 15.15
N TYR A 165 -0.60 2.03 14.92
CA TYR A 165 -1.85 2.75 15.27
C TYR A 165 -3.05 2.23 14.49
N PHE A 166 -2.82 1.97 13.21
CA PHE A 166 -3.80 1.40 12.31
C PHE A 166 -4.23 -0.01 12.75
N ALA A 167 -3.28 -0.88 13.06
CA ALA A 167 -3.59 -2.24 13.50
C ALA A 167 -4.35 -2.24 14.84
N GLN A 168 -4.04 -1.30 15.73
CA GLN A 168 -4.80 -1.10 16.97
C GLN A 168 -6.25 -0.67 16.70
N HIS A 169 -6.48 0.34 15.85
CA HIS A 169 -7.84 0.78 15.49
C HIS A 169 -8.62 -0.30 14.74
N MET A 170 -7.97 -1.01 13.82
CA MET A 170 -8.60 -2.12 13.10
C MET A 170 -9.02 -3.25 14.03
N ARG A 171 -8.28 -3.50 15.11
CA ARG A 171 -8.65 -4.49 16.12
C ARG A 171 -9.82 -4.02 16.98
N ASN A 172 -9.83 -2.75 17.39
CA ASN A 172 -10.82 -2.22 18.32
C ASN A 172 -12.16 -1.88 17.66
N GLU A 173 -12.12 -1.25 16.49
CA GLU A 173 -13.30 -0.72 15.79
C GLU A 173 -13.51 -1.41 14.44
N GLY A 174 -12.42 -1.61 13.69
CA GLY A 174 -12.48 -2.15 12.33
C GLY A 174 -13.07 -3.57 12.27
N LEU A 175 -12.80 -4.42 13.26
CA LEU A 175 -13.35 -5.78 13.34
C LEU A 175 -14.87 -5.79 13.52
N GLN A 176 -15.42 -4.85 14.29
CA GLN A 176 -16.85 -4.72 14.46
C GLN A 176 -17.51 -4.31 13.14
N LEU A 177 -16.96 -3.28 12.49
CA LEU A 177 -17.43 -2.81 11.19
C LEU A 177 -17.35 -3.90 10.12
N LEU A 178 -16.21 -4.60 10.03
CA LEU A 178 -16.06 -5.74 9.11
C LEU A 178 -17.10 -6.82 9.37
N THR A 179 -17.37 -7.16 10.63
CA THR A 179 -18.37 -8.17 10.99
C THR A 179 -19.78 -7.74 10.59
N GLN A 180 -20.09 -6.44 10.69
CA GLN A 180 -21.37 -5.88 10.24
C GLN A 180 -21.52 -5.88 8.71
N LEU A 181 -20.41 -5.80 7.97
CA LEU A 181 -20.42 -5.86 6.50
C LEU A 181 -20.61 -7.28 5.95
N LEU A 182 -20.10 -8.31 6.64
CA LEU A 182 -20.11 -9.69 6.12
C LEU A 182 -21.48 -10.22 5.64
N PRO A 183 -22.63 -9.90 6.27
CA PRO A 183 -23.92 -10.43 5.84
C PRO A 183 -24.37 -9.97 4.44
N ALA A 184 -23.96 -8.78 4.00
CA ALA A 184 -24.31 -8.23 2.69
C ALA A 184 -23.25 -7.21 2.26
N THR A 185 -22.57 -7.48 1.14
CA THR A 185 -21.56 -6.57 0.60
C THR A 185 -21.88 -6.22 -0.83
N ALA A 186 -21.96 -4.93 -1.12
CA ALA A 186 -22.13 -4.44 -2.49
C ALA A 186 -20.96 -4.88 -3.38
N LEU A 187 -19.78 -5.08 -2.80
CA LEU A 187 -18.62 -5.64 -3.49
C LEU A 187 -18.84 -7.09 -3.93
N ALA A 188 -19.48 -7.95 -3.12
CA ALA A 188 -19.78 -9.32 -3.54
C ALA A 188 -20.90 -9.35 -4.59
N ASP A 189 -21.92 -8.50 -4.44
CA ASP A 189 -22.99 -8.36 -5.44
C ASP A 189 -22.43 -7.90 -6.80
N ALA A 190 -21.40 -7.07 -6.78
CA ALA A 190 -20.66 -6.64 -7.97
C ALA A 190 -19.67 -7.68 -8.51
N GLY A 191 -19.53 -8.85 -7.86
CA GLY A 191 -18.59 -9.91 -8.24
C GLY A 191 -17.12 -9.54 -8.05
N ILE A 192 -16.81 -8.56 -7.19
CA ILE A 192 -15.44 -8.08 -6.94
C ILE A 192 -14.76 -8.94 -5.87
N ILE A 193 -15.52 -9.42 -4.89
CA ILE A 193 -15.00 -10.21 -3.76
C ILE A 193 -15.77 -11.53 -3.58
N ASP A 194 -15.10 -12.49 -2.97
CA ASP A 194 -15.71 -13.71 -2.43
C ASP A 194 -16.00 -13.50 -0.92
N SER A 195 -17.29 -13.52 -0.56
CA SER A 195 -17.74 -13.31 0.82
C SER A 195 -17.26 -14.41 1.79
N THR A 196 -17.11 -15.64 1.31
CA THR A 196 -16.63 -16.77 2.13
C THR A 196 -15.16 -16.58 2.46
N GLU A 197 -14.34 -16.22 1.47
CA GLU A 197 -12.92 -15.91 1.70
C GLU A 197 -12.72 -14.66 2.55
N LEU A 198 -13.57 -13.64 2.38
CA LEU A 198 -13.54 -12.45 3.24
C LEU A 198 -13.84 -12.84 4.71
N ALA A 199 -14.88 -13.65 4.96
CA ALA A 199 -15.20 -14.12 6.30
C ALA A 199 -14.06 -14.93 6.94
N ARG A 200 -13.40 -15.80 6.15
CA ARG A 200 -12.18 -16.51 6.58
C ARG A 200 -11.05 -15.55 6.94
N ALA A 201 -10.81 -14.53 6.11
CA ALA A 201 -9.78 -13.53 6.36
C ALA A 201 -10.05 -12.69 7.62
N VAL A 202 -11.30 -12.28 7.84
CA VAL A 202 -11.72 -11.57 9.06
C VAL A 202 -11.51 -12.44 10.30
N THR A 203 -11.84 -13.74 10.23
CA THR A 203 -11.61 -14.69 11.33
C THR A 203 -10.13 -14.84 11.64
N ARG A 204 -9.29 -14.97 10.60
CA ARG A 204 -7.83 -15.01 10.78
C ARG A 204 -7.29 -13.73 11.39
N TYR A 205 -7.74 -12.57 10.91
CA TYR A 205 -7.33 -11.28 11.46
C TYR A 205 -7.74 -11.10 12.92
N ARG A 206 -8.94 -11.58 13.32
CA ARG A 206 -9.38 -11.58 14.72
C ARG A 206 -8.39 -12.32 15.63
N ASN A 207 -7.89 -13.47 15.17
CA ASN A 207 -6.98 -14.33 15.93
C ASN A 207 -5.53 -13.80 15.91
N GLU A 208 -5.03 -13.44 14.73
CA GLU A 208 -3.62 -13.05 14.51
C GLU A 208 -3.37 -11.55 14.79
N GLY A 209 -4.41 -10.71 14.74
CA GLY A 209 -4.32 -9.26 14.90
C GLY A 209 -3.37 -8.62 13.90
N ALA A 210 -2.55 -7.68 14.37
CA ALA A 210 -1.56 -6.97 13.56
C ALA A 210 -0.57 -7.90 12.83
N ALA A 211 -0.40 -9.15 13.29
CA ALA A 211 0.50 -10.11 12.65
C ALA A 211 -0.05 -10.67 11.34
N TYR A 212 -1.37 -10.54 11.08
CA TYR A 212 -1.99 -11.02 9.86
C TYR A 212 -1.46 -10.27 8.63
N PRO A 213 -0.93 -10.96 7.59
CA PRO A 213 -0.29 -10.31 6.44
C PRO A 213 -1.17 -9.37 5.62
N HIS A 214 -2.51 -9.53 5.68
CA HIS A 214 -3.46 -8.76 4.89
C HIS A 214 -4.30 -7.78 5.73
N ALA A 215 -3.86 -7.43 6.94
CA ALA A 215 -4.58 -6.49 7.82
C ALA A 215 -4.89 -5.15 7.13
N GLU A 216 -3.93 -4.55 6.43
CA GLU A 216 -4.13 -3.31 5.66
C GLU A 216 -5.12 -3.47 4.50
N SER A 217 -5.18 -4.66 3.91
CA SER A 217 -6.11 -4.94 2.81
C SER A 217 -7.55 -5.06 3.30
N LEU A 218 -7.78 -5.58 4.51
CA LEU A 218 -9.12 -5.64 5.10
C LEU A 218 -9.71 -4.24 5.30
N TYR A 219 -8.90 -3.29 5.76
CA TYR A 219 -9.32 -1.88 5.83
C TYR A 219 -9.63 -1.30 4.46
N CYS A 220 -8.76 -1.53 3.46
CA CYS A 220 -9.03 -1.06 2.10
C CYS A 220 -10.37 -1.62 1.57
N THR A 221 -10.70 -2.86 1.94
CA THR A 221 -11.96 -3.51 1.60
C THR A 221 -13.15 -2.85 2.31
N LEU A 222 -13.04 -2.60 3.62
CA LEU A 222 -14.03 -1.86 4.41
C LEU A 222 -14.30 -0.46 3.81
N GLN A 223 -13.25 0.26 3.42
CA GLN A 223 -13.37 1.59 2.81
C GLN A 223 -14.00 1.54 1.42
N ALA A 224 -13.63 0.56 0.60
CA ALA A 224 -14.21 0.37 -0.73
C ALA A 224 -15.71 0.02 -0.63
N GLU A 225 -16.07 -0.87 0.29
CA GLU A 225 -17.45 -1.27 0.57
C GLU A 225 -18.27 -0.07 1.04
N SER A 226 -17.76 0.68 2.03
CA SER A 226 -18.44 1.88 2.56
C SER A 226 -18.68 2.92 1.46
N TRP A 227 -17.68 3.15 0.59
CA TRP A 227 -17.81 4.06 -0.54
C TRP A 227 -18.84 3.58 -1.56
N LEU A 228 -18.81 2.29 -1.94
CA LEU A 228 -19.72 1.72 -2.94
C LEU A 228 -21.15 1.71 -2.42
N SER A 229 -21.36 1.25 -1.19
CA SER A 229 -22.66 1.24 -0.53
C SER A 229 -23.26 2.65 -0.40
N ALA A 230 -22.46 3.66 -0.04
CA ALA A 230 -22.92 5.05 -0.01
C ALA A 230 -23.34 5.56 -1.40
N ARG A 231 -22.61 5.20 -2.46
CA ARG A 231 -22.94 5.59 -3.85
C ARG A 231 -24.22 4.93 -4.35
N LEU A 232 -24.44 3.65 -4.04
CA LEU A 232 -25.65 2.93 -4.42
C LEU A 232 -26.88 3.47 -3.69
N THR A 233 -26.75 3.77 -2.40
CA THR A 233 -27.84 4.35 -1.59
C THR A 233 -28.27 5.71 -2.11
N VAL A 234 -27.32 6.59 -2.45
CA VAL A 234 -27.62 7.91 -3.04
C VAL A 234 -28.22 7.76 -4.45
N GLY A 235 -27.75 6.80 -5.25
CA GLY A 235 -28.29 6.51 -6.59
C GLY A 235 -29.74 6.02 -6.59
N MET A 236 -30.20 5.37 -5.53
CA MET A 236 -31.60 4.95 -5.36
C MET A 236 -32.53 6.11 -4.98
N SER A 237 -32.01 7.16 -4.33
CA SER A 237 -32.79 8.35 -3.95
C SER A 237 -32.99 9.32 -5.13
N VAL A 238 -32.07 9.34 -6.11
CA VAL A 238 -32.13 10.19 -7.30
C VAL A 238 -32.66 9.41 -8.51
N ARG A 239 -33.89 8.89 -8.44
CA ARG A 239 -34.66 8.56 -9.66
C ARG A 239 -35.52 9.78 -10.01
N PRO A 240 -35.37 10.40 -11.20
CA PRO A 240 -36.21 11.52 -11.58
C PRO A 240 -37.66 11.05 -11.63
N ARG A 241 -38.53 11.72 -10.87
CA ARG A 241 -39.97 11.54 -10.90
C ARG A 241 -40.40 11.80 -12.34
N ARG A 242 -40.74 10.75 -13.10
CA ARG A 242 -41.35 10.88 -14.44
C ARG A 242 -42.60 11.74 -14.27
N THR A 243 -42.52 13.02 -14.58
CA THR A 243 -43.68 13.87 -14.79
C THR A 243 -44.42 13.28 -15.97
N ARG A 244 -45.58 12.67 -15.72
CA ARG A 244 -46.54 12.35 -16.76
C ARG A 244 -46.91 13.68 -17.42
N GLY A 245 -46.54 13.82 -18.69
CA GLY A 245 -46.95 14.97 -19.49
C GLY A 245 -48.47 15.05 -19.51
N HIS A 246 -48.99 16.22 -19.14
CA HIS A 246 -50.35 16.60 -19.51
C HIS A 246 -50.39 16.74 -21.02
N ALA A 247 -51.22 15.91 -21.66
CA ALA A 247 -51.67 16.13 -23.01
C ALA A 247 -52.55 17.40 -23.03
N LEU A 248 -52.26 18.30 -23.96
CA LEU A 248 -53.22 19.26 -24.51
C LEU A 248 -54.02 18.54 -25.59
#